data_AF-A0A8J3A7K5-F1
#
_entry.id   AF-A0A8J3A7K5-F1
#
_cell.length_a   1.000
_cell.length_b   1.000
_cell.length_c   1.000
_cell.angle_alpha   90.00
_cell.angle_beta   90.00
_cell.angle_gamma   90.00
#
_symmetry.space_group_name_H-M   'P 1'
#
loop_
_entity.id
_entity.type
_entity.pdbx_description
1 polymer ?
#
loop_
_entity_poly.entity_id
_entity_poly.type
_entity_poly.pdbx_seq_one_letter_code
_entity_poly.pdbx_strand_id
1 'polypeptide(L)'
;MGEWFGEFGAALPDALRAAYQFGDPYDLGRGWVGLVVMVLWVGPLMILPLWLAKIFRGKREWLSAAMGVMAGSSFLWWLHGVIPHAWIQFTESNENVLSGTIIPATAGIDINPDYRLDIASNLYSVITEGVVGAMMVIGIVLTCWLALRVQKSLPKTLAPGETKPEAGGYK
;
A
#
# COMPACT_ATOMS: atom_id res chain seq x y z
N MET A 1 8.94 26.03 -14.34
CA MET A 1 7.70 25.23 -14.14
C MET A 1 7.31 24.47 -15.40
N GLY A 2 7.08 25.12 -16.56
CA GLY A 2 6.73 24.41 -17.81
C GLY A 2 7.78 23.41 -18.32
N GLU A 3 9.08 23.79 -18.28
CA GLU A 3 10.18 22.89 -18.66
C GLU A 3 10.28 21.66 -17.74
N TRP A 4 10.18 21.86 -16.42
CA TRP A 4 10.15 20.77 -15.45
C TRP A 4 8.98 19.80 -15.67
N PHE A 5 7.77 20.29 -15.99
CA PHE A 5 6.65 19.41 -16.33
C PHE A 5 6.91 18.62 -17.63
N GLY A 6 7.62 19.21 -18.59
CA GLY A 6 8.06 18.53 -19.82
C GLY A 6 9.09 17.45 -19.54
N GLU A 7 10.10 17.74 -18.72
CA GLU A 7 11.14 16.79 -18.28
C GLU A 7 10.57 15.65 -17.44
N PHE A 8 9.65 15.95 -16.52
CA PHE A 8 8.90 14.96 -15.76
C PHE A 8 8.12 14.01 -16.67
N GLY A 9 7.40 14.55 -17.66
CA GLY A 9 6.66 13.76 -18.64
C GLY A 9 7.57 12.90 -19.52
N ALA A 10 8.76 13.41 -19.87
CA ALA A 10 9.76 12.69 -20.66
C ALA A 10 10.43 11.56 -19.87
N ALA A 11 10.54 11.69 -18.55
CA ALA A 11 11.10 10.67 -17.66
C ALA A 11 10.08 9.60 -17.23
N LEU A 12 8.79 9.84 -17.44
CA LEU A 12 7.71 8.91 -17.09
C LEU A 12 7.86 7.50 -17.71
N PRO A 13 8.26 7.35 -18.99
CA PRO A 13 8.49 6.03 -19.59
C PRO A 13 9.60 5.24 -18.89
N ASP A 14 10.66 5.90 -18.46
CA ASP A 14 11.78 5.25 -17.76
C ASP A 14 11.38 4.85 -16.34
N ALA A 15 10.59 5.68 -15.64
CA ALA A 15 10.00 5.30 -14.35
C ALA A 15 9.02 4.12 -14.47
N LEU A 16 8.20 4.08 -15.53
CA LEU A 16 7.29 2.95 -15.78
C LEU A 16 8.06 1.67 -16.15
N ARG A 17 9.16 1.80 -16.90
CA ARG A 17 10.06 0.67 -17.19
C ARG A 17 10.73 0.17 -15.92
N ALA A 18 11.22 1.07 -15.06
CA ALA A 18 11.78 0.73 -13.76
C ALA A 18 10.76 0.00 -12.88
N ALA A 19 9.50 0.46 -12.84
CA ALA A 19 8.42 -0.20 -12.12
C ALA A 19 8.10 -1.60 -12.69
N TYR A 20 8.16 -1.78 -14.01
CA TYR A 20 8.00 -3.09 -14.65
C TYR A 20 9.17 -4.03 -14.31
N GLN A 21 10.41 -3.54 -14.36
CA GLN A 21 11.61 -4.31 -14.02
C GLN A 21 11.69 -4.66 -12.54
N PHE A 22 11.16 -3.81 -11.66
CA PHE A 22 11.02 -4.11 -10.23
C PHE A 22 10.20 -5.39 -9.99
N GLY A 23 9.23 -5.68 -10.87
CA GLY A 23 8.46 -6.92 -10.86
C GLY A 23 9.20 -8.15 -11.43
N ASP A 24 10.43 -7.98 -11.93
CA ASP A 24 11.27 -9.00 -12.57
C ASP A 24 12.71 -8.99 -12.02
N PRO A 25 12.92 -9.47 -10.79
CA PRO A 25 14.23 -9.43 -10.13
C PRO A 25 15.32 -10.26 -10.83
N TYR A 26 14.96 -11.07 -11.83
CA TYR A 26 15.88 -11.93 -12.58
C TYR A 26 16.13 -11.45 -14.02
N ASP A 27 15.60 -10.28 -14.41
CA ASP A 27 15.73 -9.68 -15.74
C ASP A 27 15.38 -10.67 -16.89
N LEU A 28 14.34 -11.47 -16.68
CA LEU A 28 13.87 -12.47 -17.65
C LEU A 28 12.85 -11.90 -18.65
N GLY A 29 12.60 -10.59 -18.61
CA GLY A 29 11.56 -9.89 -19.37
C GLY A 29 10.14 -10.10 -18.82
N ARG A 30 10.00 -10.56 -17.57
CA ARG A 30 8.76 -11.03 -16.94
C ARG A 30 8.28 -10.13 -15.80
N GLY A 31 8.29 -8.81 -15.98
CA GLY A 31 7.82 -7.82 -14.98
C GLY A 31 6.40 -8.05 -14.47
N TRP A 32 5.57 -8.72 -15.28
CA TRP A 32 4.22 -9.15 -14.88
C TRP A 32 4.21 -10.21 -13.76
N VAL A 33 5.32 -10.91 -13.49
CA VAL A 33 5.42 -11.92 -12.43
C VAL A 33 5.16 -11.29 -11.08
N GLY A 34 5.69 -10.09 -10.81
CA GLY A 34 5.37 -9.33 -9.60
C GLY A 34 3.86 -9.11 -9.43
N LEU A 35 3.15 -8.77 -10.52
CA LEU A 35 1.68 -8.64 -10.51
C LEU A 35 0.98 -9.98 -10.23
N VAL A 36 1.45 -11.08 -10.82
CA VAL A 36 0.87 -12.40 -10.57
C VAL A 36 1.12 -12.85 -9.14
N VAL A 37 2.30 -12.59 -8.57
CA VAL A 37 2.58 -12.81 -7.15
C VAL A 37 1.63 -11.98 -6.29
N MET A 38 1.43 -10.69 -6.60
CA MET A 38 0.44 -9.88 -5.89
C MET A 38 -0.96 -10.47 -5.96
N VAL A 39 -1.44 -10.90 -7.13
CA VAL A 39 -2.77 -11.51 -7.29
C VAL A 39 -2.87 -12.82 -6.52
N LEU A 40 -1.82 -13.64 -6.51
CA LEU A 40 -1.75 -14.89 -5.75
C LEU A 40 -1.69 -14.67 -4.24
N TRP A 41 -1.32 -13.49 -3.77
CA TRP A 41 -1.40 -13.11 -2.35
C TRP A 41 -2.75 -12.50 -2.00
N VAL A 42 -3.23 -11.52 -2.78
CA VAL A 42 -4.51 -10.84 -2.56
C VAL A 42 -5.69 -11.80 -2.72
N GLY A 43 -5.65 -12.71 -3.70
CA GLY A 43 -6.73 -13.64 -3.97
C GLY A 43 -7.05 -14.56 -2.78
N PRO A 44 -6.12 -15.42 -2.35
CA PRO A 44 -6.33 -16.36 -1.26
C PRO A 44 -6.45 -15.72 0.12
N LEU A 45 -5.81 -14.57 0.38
CA LEU A 45 -5.78 -13.98 1.73
C LEU A 45 -6.80 -12.86 1.94
N MET A 46 -7.32 -12.25 0.87
CA MET A 46 -8.38 -11.25 0.98
C MET A 46 -9.66 -11.68 0.27
N ILE A 47 -9.59 -12.03 -1.02
CA ILE A 47 -10.81 -12.29 -1.82
C ILE A 47 -11.51 -13.56 -1.35
N LEU A 48 -10.77 -14.65 -1.15
CA LEU A 48 -11.33 -15.93 -0.74
C LEU A 48 -11.99 -15.85 0.66
N PRO A 49 -11.36 -15.29 1.71
CA PRO A 49 -12.02 -15.15 3.00
C PRO A 49 -13.23 -14.21 2.93
N LEU A 50 -13.21 -13.12 2.16
CA LEU A 50 -14.41 -12.28 1.96
C LEU A 50 -15.55 -13.05 1.28
N TRP A 51 -15.23 -13.86 0.29
CA TRP A 51 -16.21 -14.69 -0.41
C TRP A 51 -16.80 -15.76 0.51
N LEU A 52 -15.96 -16.43 1.31
CA LEU A 52 -16.40 -17.39 2.33
C LEU A 52 -17.23 -16.71 3.41
N ALA A 53 -16.84 -15.51 3.86
CA ALA A 53 -17.60 -14.73 4.83
C ALA A 53 -19.02 -14.47 4.33
N LYS A 54 -19.17 -14.12 3.04
CA LYS A 54 -20.48 -13.95 2.40
C LYS A 54 -21.31 -15.23 2.37
N ILE A 55 -20.70 -16.39 2.14
CA ILE A 55 -21.40 -17.68 2.09
C ILE A 55 -21.89 -18.12 3.47
N PHE A 56 -21.08 -17.92 4.51
CA PHE A 56 -21.41 -18.34 5.88
C PHE A 56 -22.35 -17.38 6.60
N ARG A 57 -22.53 -16.16 6.07
CA ARG A 57 -23.47 -15.18 6.63
C ARG A 57 -24.89 -15.75 6.67
N GLY A 58 -25.56 -15.60 7.81
CA GLY A 58 -26.89 -16.11 8.11
C GLY A 58 -26.98 -17.62 8.39
N LYS A 59 -25.87 -18.36 8.28
CA LYS A 59 -25.82 -19.82 8.50
C LYS A 59 -24.86 -20.23 9.63
N ARG A 60 -23.70 -19.58 9.67
CA ARG A 60 -22.59 -19.80 10.61
C ARG A 60 -21.90 -18.45 10.85
N GLU A 61 -22.51 -17.57 11.64
CA GLU A 61 -22.06 -16.18 11.82
C GLU A 61 -20.65 -16.09 12.39
N TRP A 62 -20.27 -17.01 13.29
CA TRP A 62 -18.90 -17.04 13.83
C TRP A 62 -17.84 -17.34 12.76
N LEU A 63 -18.13 -18.21 11.78
CA LEU A 63 -17.24 -18.46 10.64
C LEU A 63 -17.22 -17.27 9.69
N SER A 64 -18.37 -16.65 9.46
CA SER A 64 -18.45 -15.43 8.65
C SER A 64 -17.58 -14.32 9.23
N ALA A 65 -17.67 -14.11 10.56
CA ALA A 65 -16.86 -13.15 11.29
C ALA A 65 -15.36 -13.50 11.23
N ALA A 66 -14.98 -14.76 11.47
CA ALA A 66 -13.58 -15.18 11.41
C ALA A 66 -12.96 -14.94 10.02
N MET A 67 -13.68 -15.28 8.96
CA MET A 67 -13.24 -15.03 7.58
C MET A 67 -13.17 -13.54 7.25
N GLY A 68 -14.12 -12.75 7.76
CA GLY A 68 -14.10 -11.29 7.64
C GLY A 68 -12.91 -10.66 8.35
N VAL A 69 -12.57 -11.12 9.56
CA VAL A 69 -11.39 -10.67 10.30
C VAL A 69 -10.10 -11.06 9.57
N MET A 70 -10.02 -12.28 9.04
CA MET A 70 -8.86 -12.73 8.27
C MET A 70 -8.61 -11.83 7.04
N ALA A 71 -9.64 -11.56 6.25
CA ALA A 71 -9.54 -10.64 5.12
C ALA A 71 -9.19 -9.21 5.54
N GLY A 72 -9.82 -8.71 6.62
CA GLY A 72 -9.55 -7.38 7.15
C GLY A 72 -8.10 -7.22 7.61
N SER A 73 -7.60 -8.17 8.38
CA SER A 73 -6.20 -8.18 8.83
C SER A 73 -5.21 -8.28 7.67
N SER A 74 -5.52 -9.11 6.66
CA SER A 74 -4.70 -9.20 5.45
C SER A 74 -4.67 -7.87 4.68
N PHE A 75 -5.82 -7.20 4.55
CA PHE A 75 -5.89 -5.87 3.94
C PHE A 75 -5.07 -4.83 4.69
N LEU A 76 -5.15 -4.80 6.03
CA LEU A 76 -4.37 -3.88 6.86
C LEU A 76 -2.87 -4.14 6.75
N TRP A 77 -2.46 -5.40 6.72
CA TRP A 77 -1.06 -5.76 6.51
C TRP A 77 -0.52 -5.29 5.16
N TRP A 78 -1.32 -5.38 4.09
CA TRP A 78 -0.96 -4.81 2.80
C TRP A 78 -0.83 -3.28 2.86
N LEU A 79 -1.86 -2.61 3.37
CA LEU A 79 -1.97 -1.16 3.38
C LEU A 79 -0.86 -0.49 4.21
N HIS A 80 -0.52 -1.06 5.37
CA HIS A 80 0.43 -0.48 6.33
C HIS A 80 1.81 -1.12 6.30
N GLY A 81 1.95 -2.29 5.67
CA GLY A 81 3.21 -3.05 5.64
C GLY A 81 3.75 -3.18 4.23
N VAL A 82 3.07 -3.97 3.40
CA VAL A 82 3.60 -4.38 2.09
C VAL A 82 3.78 -3.21 1.13
N ILE A 83 2.75 -2.35 0.98
CA ILE A 83 2.83 -1.23 0.01
C ILE A 83 3.87 -0.18 0.43
N PRO A 84 3.90 0.30 1.70
CA PRO A 84 4.96 1.22 2.13
C PRO A 84 6.36 0.63 1.98
N HIS A 85 6.54 -0.65 2.29
CA HIS A 85 7.83 -1.31 2.14
C HIS A 85 8.26 -1.46 0.68
N ALA A 86 7.33 -1.85 -0.20
CA ALA A 86 7.59 -1.95 -1.63
C ALA A 86 7.97 -0.58 -2.24
N TRP A 87 7.33 0.51 -1.76
CA TRP A 87 7.70 1.86 -2.16
C TRP A 87 9.14 2.20 -1.77
N ILE A 88 9.53 1.95 -0.52
CA ILE A 88 10.91 2.20 -0.04
C ILE A 88 11.90 1.42 -0.92
N GLN A 89 11.70 0.12 -1.07
CA GLN A 89 12.57 -0.73 -1.89
C GLN A 89 12.65 -0.25 -3.35
N PHE A 90 11.52 0.16 -3.92
CA PHE A 90 11.48 0.70 -5.28
C PHE A 90 12.31 1.98 -5.39
N THR A 91 12.14 2.92 -4.46
CA THR A 91 12.86 4.20 -4.48
C THR A 91 14.35 4.05 -4.22
N GLU A 92 14.77 3.12 -3.35
CA GLU A 92 16.18 2.83 -3.10
C GLU A 92 16.83 2.14 -4.31
N SER A 93 16.13 1.18 -4.92
CA SER A 93 16.68 0.40 -6.04
C SER A 93 16.75 1.18 -7.36
N ASN A 94 16.04 2.30 -7.47
CA ASN A 94 15.91 3.08 -8.71
C ASN A 94 16.31 4.56 -8.53
N GLU A 95 17.12 4.87 -7.50
CA GLU A 95 17.56 6.24 -7.21
C GLU A 95 18.16 6.93 -8.44
N ASN A 96 18.98 6.22 -9.22
CA ASN A 96 19.62 6.75 -10.42
C ASN A 96 18.64 7.22 -11.51
N VAL A 97 17.44 6.65 -11.56
CA VAL A 97 16.38 7.00 -12.52
C VAL A 97 15.45 8.05 -11.95
N LEU A 98 15.22 8.02 -10.63
CA LEU A 98 14.24 8.85 -9.94
C LEU A 98 14.83 10.20 -9.48
N SER A 99 16.09 10.24 -9.07
CA SER A 99 16.78 11.43 -8.56
C SER A 99 17.13 12.41 -9.68
N GLY A 100 17.00 13.70 -9.42
CA GLY A 100 17.36 14.79 -10.33
C GLY A 100 16.35 15.07 -11.45
N THR A 101 15.69 14.06 -11.98
CA THR A 101 14.75 14.19 -13.11
C THR A 101 13.29 14.19 -12.68
N ILE A 102 12.89 13.27 -11.79
CA ILE A 102 11.49 13.10 -11.33
C ILE A 102 11.34 13.68 -9.92
N ILE A 103 12.31 13.40 -9.05
CA ILE A 103 12.39 13.90 -7.69
C ILE A 103 13.62 14.82 -7.63
N PRO A 104 13.46 16.13 -7.38
CA PRO A 104 14.60 17.04 -7.34
C PRO A 104 15.57 16.61 -6.24
N ALA A 105 16.86 16.56 -6.56
CA ALA A 105 17.89 16.15 -5.60
C ALA A 105 18.07 17.19 -4.48
N THR A 106 17.96 18.48 -4.82
CA THR A 106 17.99 19.58 -3.85
C THR A 106 16.91 20.62 -4.15
N ALA A 107 16.37 21.23 -3.10
CA ALA A 107 15.57 22.44 -3.21
C ALA A 107 16.38 23.59 -2.62
N GLY A 108 16.51 24.68 -3.36
CA GLY A 108 17.23 25.86 -2.93
C GLY A 108 16.74 27.10 -3.65
N ILE A 109 17.04 28.26 -3.07
CA ILE A 109 16.78 29.57 -3.67
C ILE A 109 18.13 30.15 -4.09
N ASP A 110 18.25 30.53 -5.36
CA ASP A 110 19.39 31.27 -5.84
C ASP A 110 19.27 32.71 -5.33
N ILE A 111 20.13 33.08 -4.38
CA ILE A 111 20.16 34.44 -3.80
C ILE A 111 20.99 35.36 -4.69
N ASN A 112 22.03 34.82 -5.33
CA ASN A 112 22.88 35.50 -6.32
C ASN A 112 23.47 34.47 -7.30
N PRO A 113 24.05 34.91 -8.44
CA PRO A 113 24.65 34.00 -9.44
C PRO A 113 25.70 33.04 -8.86
N ASP A 114 26.39 33.47 -7.78
CA ASP A 114 27.47 32.72 -7.14
C ASP A 114 27.04 32.05 -5.82
N TYR A 115 25.78 32.21 -5.39
CA TYR A 115 25.32 31.70 -4.11
C TYR A 115 23.89 31.17 -4.17
N ARG A 116 23.79 29.84 -4.08
CA ARG A 116 22.55 29.09 -3.91
C ARG A 116 22.38 28.67 -2.45
N LEU A 117 21.28 29.09 -1.84
CA LEU A 117 20.89 28.64 -0.51
C LEU A 117 20.12 27.32 -0.65
N ASP A 118 20.77 26.20 -0.33
CA ASP A 118 20.09 24.90 -0.28
C ASP A 118 19.21 24.83 0.98
N ILE A 119 17.89 24.83 0.77
CA ILE A 119 16.87 24.68 1.81
C ILE A 119 16.73 23.21 2.22
N ALA A 120 16.97 22.30 1.27
CA ALA A 120 17.06 20.86 1.51
C ALA A 120 18.16 20.25 0.64
N SER A 121 19.23 19.78 1.29
CA SER A 121 20.36 19.10 0.66
C SER A 121 20.07 17.63 0.31
N ASN A 122 19.00 17.05 0.85
CA ASN A 122 18.54 15.69 0.52
C ASN A 122 17.01 15.68 0.32
N LEU A 123 16.54 16.44 -0.68
CA LEU A 123 15.11 16.55 -0.97
C LEU A 123 14.53 15.20 -1.46
N TYR A 124 15.38 14.35 -2.05
CA TYR A 124 15.00 12.99 -2.47
C TYR A 124 14.48 12.16 -1.30
N SER A 125 15.28 11.99 -0.23
CA SER A 125 14.87 11.28 0.99
C SER A 125 13.65 11.91 1.64
N VAL A 126 13.57 13.24 1.71
CA VAL A 126 12.42 13.94 2.28
C VAL A 126 11.12 13.62 1.53
N ILE A 127 11.17 13.55 0.19
CA ILE A 127 10.00 13.23 -0.63
C ILE A 127 9.66 11.74 -0.54
N THR A 128 10.64 10.84 -0.63
CA THR A 128 10.38 9.39 -0.58
C THR A 128 9.84 8.97 0.78
N GLU A 129 10.41 9.47 1.88
CA GLU A 129 9.91 9.25 3.24
C GLU A 129 8.60 10.01 3.50
N GLY A 130 8.46 11.22 2.96
CA GLY A 130 7.22 12.00 3.03
C GLY A 130 6.04 11.30 2.39
N VAL A 131 6.25 10.61 1.26
CA VAL A 131 5.24 9.75 0.62
C VAL A 131 4.85 8.59 1.53
N VAL A 132 5.80 7.95 2.21
CA VAL A 132 5.50 6.90 3.20
C VAL A 132 4.64 7.46 4.33
N GLY A 133 5.01 8.61 4.89
CA GLY A 133 4.22 9.29 5.91
C GLY A 133 2.79 9.61 5.46
N ALA A 134 2.64 10.15 4.25
CA ALA A 134 1.33 10.41 3.65
C ALA A 134 0.52 9.12 3.44
N MET A 135 1.15 8.05 2.95
CA MET A 135 0.52 6.74 2.79
C MET A 135 0.03 6.17 4.12
N MET A 136 0.80 6.32 5.21
CA MET A 136 0.37 5.87 6.54
C MET A 136 -0.85 6.67 7.03
N VAL A 137 -0.84 8.00 6.89
CA VAL A 137 -1.98 8.85 7.27
C VAL A 137 -3.24 8.46 6.49
N ILE A 138 -3.12 8.33 5.16
CA ILE A 138 -4.23 7.90 4.29
C ILE A 138 -4.69 6.49 4.71
N GLY A 139 -3.76 5.59 4.98
CA GLY A 139 -4.04 4.23 5.42
C GLY A 139 -4.83 4.18 6.73
N ILE A 140 -4.48 5.02 7.70
CA ILE A 140 -5.18 5.16 8.98
C ILE A 140 -6.60 5.70 8.74
N VAL A 141 -6.74 6.79 7.96
CA VAL A 141 -8.04 7.39 7.66
C VAL A 141 -8.97 6.38 6.97
N LEU A 142 -8.47 5.66 5.96
CA LEU A 142 -9.22 4.61 5.27
C LEU A 142 -9.62 3.48 6.22
N THR A 143 -8.71 3.04 7.07
CA THR A 143 -8.96 2.00 8.08
C THR A 143 -10.05 2.41 9.05
N CYS A 144 -9.94 3.60 9.64
CA CYS A 144 -10.93 4.14 10.57
C CYS A 144 -12.30 4.31 9.89
N TRP A 145 -12.33 4.86 8.68
CA TRP A 145 -13.56 5.02 7.91
C TRP A 145 -14.23 3.66 7.64
N LEU A 146 -13.46 2.67 7.20
CA LEU A 146 -13.97 1.34 6.88
C LEU A 146 -14.47 0.62 8.14
N ALA A 147 -13.72 0.70 9.25
CA ALA A 147 -14.12 0.15 10.54
C ALA A 147 -15.44 0.77 11.05
N LEU A 148 -15.56 2.09 11.00
CA LEU A 148 -16.80 2.80 11.39
C LEU A 148 -17.98 2.41 10.50
N ARG A 149 -17.74 2.28 9.19
CA ARG A 149 -18.76 1.85 8.22
C ARG A 149 -19.23 0.42 8.50
N VAL A 150 -18.30 -0.50 8.76
CA VAL A 150 -18.60 -1.89 9.12
C VAL A 150 -19.36 -1.95 10.44
N GLN A 151 -18.90 -1.24 11.47
CA GLN A 151 -19.55 -1.18 12.78
C GLN A 151 -21.01 -0.70 12.69
N LYS A 152 -21.32 0.25 11.81
CA LYS A 152 -22.69 0.72 11.57
C LYS A 152 -23.56 -0.28 10.80
N SER A 153 -22.96 -1.17 10.02
CA SER A 153 -23.66 -2.08 9.11
C SER A 153 -23.96 -3.47 9.68
N LEU A 154 -23.30 -3.86 10.77
CA LEU A 154 -23.41 -5.20 11.33
C LEU A 154 -24.44 -5.29 12.48
N PRO A 155 -25.25 -6.36 12.55
CA PRO A 155 -26.12 -6.62 13.69
C PRO A 155 -25.29 -6.88 14.95
N LYS A 156 -25.77 -6.39 16.10
CA LYS A 156 -25.05 -6.45 17.39
C LYS A 156 -25.09 -7.85 18.05
N THR A 157 -25.70 -8.86 17.41
CA THR A 157 -25.96 -10.18 18.00
C THR A 157 -25.73 -11.30 16.98
N LEU A 158 -25.51 -12.52 17.47
CA LEU A 158 -25.41 -13.73 16.65
C LEU A 158 -26.75 -14.02 15.96
N ALA A 159 -26.71 -14.87 14.93
CA ALA A 159 -27.92 -15.38 14.30
C ALA A 159 -28.77 -16.17 15.32
N PRO A 160 -30.11 -16.17 15.18
CA PRO A 160 -30.99 -16.93 16.06
C PRO A 160 -30.61 -18.42 16.07
N GLY A 161 -30.31 -18.97 17.25
CA GLY A 161 -29.94 -20.38 17.43
C GLY A 161 -28.44 -20.69 17.47
N GLU A 162 -27.57 -19.70 17.30
CA GLU A 162 -26.13 -19.89 17.48
C GLU A 162 -25.68 -19.58 18.92
N THR A 163 -25.04 -20.55 19.57
CA THR A 163 -24.19 -20.31 20.73
C THR A 163 -22.75 -20.08 20.26
N LYS A 164 -22.04 -19.11 20.87
CA LYS A 164 -20.59 -18.97 20.63
C LYS A 164 -19.93 -20.31 20.96
N PRO A 165 -18.94 -20.77 20.17
CA PRO A 165 -18.07 -21.83 20.65
C PRO A 165 -17.49 -21.36 21.99
N GLU A 166 -17.71 -22.15 23.05
CA GLU A 166 -17.12 -21.85 24.36
C GLU A 166 -15.62 -21.72 24.15
N ALA A 167 -15.08 -20.51 24.31
CA ALA A 167 -13.64 -20.32 24.37
C ALA A 167 -13.18 -21.25 25.50
N GLY A 168 -12.39 -22.26 25.15
CA GLY A 168 -12.09 -23.43 25.98
C GLY A 168 -11.44 -23.09 27.32
N GLY A 169 -12.22 -22.54 28.23
CA GLY A 169 -11.93 -22.47 29.65
C GLY A 169 -12.23 -23.85 30.21
N TYR A 170 -11.17 -24.60 30.46
CA TYR A 170 -11.22 -25.82 31.25
C TYR A 170 -12.03 -25.57 32.54
N LYS A 171 -12.99 -26.46 32.80
CA LYS A 171 -13.50 -26.69 34.15
C LYS A 171 -12.47 -27.48 34.95
#